data_AF-A0A0Q5PHW9-F1
#
_entry.id   AF-A0A0Q5PHW9-F1
#
_cell.length_a   1.000
_cell.length_b   1.000
_cell.length_c   1.000
_cell.angle_alpha   90.00
_cell.angle_beta   90.00
_cell.angle_gamma   90.00
#
_symmetry.space_group_name_H-M   'P 1'
#
loop_
_entity.id
_entity.type
_entity.pdbx_description
1 polymer ?
#
loop_
_entity_poly.entity_id
_entity_poly.type
_entity_poly.pdbx_seq_one_letter_code
_entity_poly.pdbx_strand_id
1 'polypeptide(L)' 'MTSDVAAAYMGISKTTFLDRFGARGVKEGGNTLWARAQLDRIVVEQFDLAPAILAAADDPYEEWKRGRERR' A
#
# COMPACT_ATOMS: atom_id res chain seq x y z
N MET A 1 4.15 -6.13 0.89
CA MET A 1 2.77 -6.59 1.15
C MET A 1 2.47 -7.79 0.28
N THR A 2 1.81 -8.82 0.83
CA THR A 2 1.30 -9.95 0.04
C THR A 2 0.11 -9.50 -0.83
N SER A 3 -0.29 -10.32 -1.80
CA SER A 3 -1.42 -10.01 -2.68
C SER A 3 -2.72 -9.70 -1.94
N ASP A 4 -2.99 -10.41 -0.83
CA ASP A 4 -4.22 -10.24 -0.05
C ASP A 4 -4.22 -8.89 0.67
N VAL A 5 -3.10 -8.53 1.29
CA VAL A 5 -2.93 -7.24 1.99
C VAL A 5 -2.95 -6.08 0.98
N ALA A 6 -2.30 -6.23 -0.16
CA ALA A 6 -2.26 -5.21 -1.20
C ALA A 6 -3.65 -4.99 -1.85
N ALA A 7 -4.40 -6.06 -2.11
CA ALA A 7 -5.76 -5.95 -2.62
C ALA A 7 -6.70 -5.25 -1.61
N ALA A 8 -6.60 -5.61 -0.33
CA ALA A 8 -7.35 -4.95 0.74
C ALA A 8 -6.97 -3.47 0.86
N TYR A 9 -5.68 -3.13 0.76
CA TYR A 9 -5.21 -1.74 0.75
C TYR A 9 -5.83 -0.92 -0.38
N MET A 10 -5.92 -1.50 -1.57
CA MET A 10 -6.51 -0.87 -2.76
C MET A 10 -8.05 -0.90 -2.76
N GLY A 11 -8.69 -1.52 -1.77
CA GLY A 11 -10.16 -1.60 -1.67
C GLY A 11 -10.82 -2.45 -2.77
N ILE A 12 -10.10 -3.44 -3.33
CA ILE A 12 -10.60 -4.29 -4.43
C ILE A 12 -10.40 -5.78 -4.15
N SER A 13 -11.07 -6.64 -4.91
CA SER A 13 -10.87 -8.09 -4.79
C SER A 13 -9.45 -8.51 -5.20
N LYS A 14 -8.93 -9.59 -4.61
CA LYS A 14 -7.61 -10.15 -4.93
C LYS A 14 -7.45 -10.45 -6.43
N THR A 15 -8.47 -11.02 -7.06
CA THR A 15 -8.44 -11.34 -8.50
C THR A 15 -8.28 -10.07 -9.32
N THR A 16 -9.12 -9.06 -9.09
CA THR A 16 -9.03 -7.75 -9.76
C THR A 16 -7.66 -7.10 -9.54
N PHE A 17 -7.11 -7.20 -8.32
CA PHE A 17 -5.79 -6.68 -8.00
C PHE A 17 -4.68 -7.37 -8.80
N LEU A 18 -4.69 -8.70 -8.88
CA LEU A 18 -3.69 -9.46 -9.62
C LEU A 18 -3.81 -9.24 -11.14
N ASP A 19 -5.02 -9.13 -11.68
CA ASP A 19 -5.23 -8.87 -13.11
C ASP A 19 -4.69 -7.49 -13.51
N ARG A 20 -4.84 -6.48 -12.65
CA ARG A 20 -4.40 -5.10 -12.93
C ARG A 20 -2.95 -4.82 -12.57
N PHE A 21 -2.49 -5.35 -11.44
CA PHE A 21 -1.23 -4.95 -10.80
C PHE A 21 -0.27 -6.12 -10.56
N GLY A 22 -0.64 -7.34 -10.96
CA GLY A 22 0.17 -8.55 -10.87
C GLY A 22 1.57 -8.37 -11.43
N ALA A 23 1.65 -7.81 -12.65
CA ALA A 23 2.91 -7.55 -13.34
C ALA A 23 3.76 -6.44 -12.71
N ARG A 24 3.18 -5.61 -11.84
CA ARG A 24 3.89 -4.52 -11.14
C ARG A 24 4.55 -5.00 -9.84
N GLY A 25 4.23 -6.19 -9.34
CA GLY A 25 4.81 -6.69 -8.10
C GLY A 25 6.27 -7.13 -8.26
N VAL A 26 7.02 -7.04 -7.16
CA VAL A 26 8.40 -7.52 -7.08
C VAL A 26 8.39 -9.00 -6.69
N LYS A 27 9.07 -9.84 -7.47
CA LYS A 27 9.24 -11.25 -7.14
C LYS A 27 10.35 -11.42 -6.10
N GLU A 28 10.00 -12.02 -4.97
CA GLU A 28 10.95 -12.52 -3.98
C GLU A 28 10.71 -14.02 -3.76
N GLY A 29 11.60 -14.82 -4.34
CA GLY A 29 11.46 -16.28 -4.35
C GLY A 29 10.16 -16.72 -5.03
N GLY A 30 9.35 -17.48 -4.29
CA GLY A 30 8.03 -17.96 -4.76
C GLY A 30 6.90 -16.95 -4.62
N ASN A 31 7.12 -15.81 -3.94
CA ASN A 31 6.09 -14.83 -3.65
C ASN A 31 6.25 -13.58 -4.50
N THR A 32 5.13 -12.95 -4.84
CA THR A 32 5.10 -11.60 -5.41
C THR A 32 4.64 -10.63 -4.33
N LEU A 33 5.39 -9.53 -4.16
CA LEU A 33 5.18 -8.55 -3.11
C LEU A 33 5.06 -7.14 -3.69
N TRP A 34 4.28 -6.29 -3.02
CA TRP A 34 4.12 -4.88 -3.37
C TRP A 34 4.56 -3.99 -2.21
N ALA A 35 5.29 -2.92 -2.52
CA ALA A 35 5.63 -1.89 -1.54
C ALA A 35 4.45 -0.94 -1.34
N ARG A 36 4.22 -0.45 -0.12
CA ARG A 36 3.15 0.53 0.16
C ARG A 36 3.30 1.79 -0.71
N ALA A 37 4.50 2.36 -0.75
CA ALA A 37 4.82 3.54 -1.55
C ALA A 37 4.57 3.34 -3.06
N GLN A 38 4.63 2.10 -3.55
CA GLN A 38 4.28 1.79 -4.93
C GLN A 38 2.76 1.86 -5.14
N LEU A 39 1.99 1.29 -4.23
CA LEU A 39 0.52 1.32 -4.28
C LEU A 39 0.00 2.76 -4.13
N ASP A 40 0.63 3.56 -3.27
CA ASP A 40 0.30 4.98 -3.08
C ASP A 40 0.42 5.79 -4.38
N ARG A 41 1.50 5.56 -5.14
CA ARG A 41 1.67 6.20 -6.45
C ARG A 41 0.56 5.82 -7.43
N ILE A 42 0.14 4.54 -7.41
CA ILE A 42 -0.95 4.06 -8.25
C ILE A 42 -2.27 4.75 -7.86
N VAL A 43 -2.55 4.89 -6.56
CA VAL A 43 -3.74 5.61 -6.08
C VAL A 43 -3.71 7.07 -6.54
N VAL A 44 -2.57 7.74 -6.39
CA VAL A 44 -2.38 9.13 -6.85
C VAL A 44 -2.64 9.26 -8.35
N GLU A 45 -2.06 8.39 -9.17
CA GLU A 45 -2.26 8.37 -10.62
C GLU A 45 -3.73 8.09 -11.02
N GLN A 46 -4.40 7.17 -10.33
CA GLN A 46 -5.77 6.77 -10.67
C GLN A 46 -6.83 7.83 -10.37
N PHE A 47 -6.62 8.59 -9.31
CA PHE A 47 -7.58 9.59 -8.83
C PHE A 47 -7.15 11.03 -9.10
N ASP A 48 -6.07 11.23 -9.87
CA ASP A 48 -5.48 12.52 -10.18
C ASP A 48 -5.27 13.38 -8.92
N LEU A 49 -4.76 12.75 -7.85
CA LEU A 49 -4.60 13.37 -6.54
C LEU A 49 -3.29 14.15 -6.46
N ALA A 50 -3.28 15.23 -5.69
CA ALA A 50 -2.02 15.84 -5.30
C ALA A 50 -1.22 14.87 -4.41
N PRO A 51 0.07 14.59 -4.71
CA PRO A 51 0.90 13.66 -3.92
C PRO A 51 0.98 14.02 -2.42
N ALA A 52 0.79 15.31 -2.09
CA ALA A 52 0.76 15.81 -0.73
C ALA A 52 -0.36 15.19 0.13
N ILE A 53 -1.47 14.73 -0.47
CA ILE A 53 -2.59 14.12 0.26
C ILE A 53 -2.17 12.81 0.93
N LEU A 54 -1.29 12.03 0.30
CA LEU A 54 -0.79 10.77 0.88
C LEU A 54 0.41 10.97 1.80
N ALA A 55 1.19 12.04 1.61
CA ALA A 55 2.31 12.40 2.48
C ALA A 55 1.86 12.99 3.83
N ALA A 56 0.69 13.63 3.87
CA ALA A 56 0.11 14.23 5.08
C ALA A 56 -0.55 13.22 6.03
N ALA A 57 -0.57 11.93 5.68
CA ALA A 57 -0.90 10.89 6.62
C ALA A 57 0.28 10.70 7.60
N ASP A 58 0.40 11.60 8.58
CA ASP A 58 1.07 11.28 9.84
C ASP A 58 0.60 9.89 10.25
N ASP A 59 1.50 8.91 10.21
CA ASP A 59 1.11 7.50 10.39
C ASP A 59 0.55 7.35 11.81
N PRO A 60 -0.78 7.21 11.98
CA PRO A 60 -1.39 7.18 13.32
C PRO A 60 -0.90 5.97 14.12
N TYR A 61 -0.39 4.95 13.43
CA TYR A 61 0.26 3.79 14.02
C TYR A 61 1.64 4.13 14.60
N GLU A 62 2.46 4.92 13.91
CA GLU A 62 3.77 5.34 14.42
C GLU A 62 3.61 6.28 15.62
N GLU A 63 2.59 7.15 15.61
CA GLU A 63 2.25 7.99 16.76
C GLU A 63 1.75 7.15 17.96
N TRP A 64 0.84 6.21 17.71
CA TRP A 64 0.37 5.25 18.73
C TRP A 64 1.50 4.41 19.33
N LYS A 65 2.40 3.87 18.48
CA LYS A 65 3.55 3.05 18.88
C LYS A 65 4.52 3.85 19.76
N ARG A 66 4.83 5.09 19.35
CA ARG A 66 5.70 6.01 20.10
C ARG A 66 5.10 6.39 21.45
N GLY A 67 3.77 6.40 21.58
CA GLY A 67 3.07 6.60 22.85
C GLY A 67 3.14 5.39 23.80
N ARG A 68 3.43 4.19 23.27
CA ARG A 68 3.52 2.95 24.06
C ARG A 68 4.93 2.69 24.61
N GLU A 69 5.97 3.12 23.90
CA GLU A 69 7.37 2.98 24.34
C GLU A 69 7.77 3.98 25.45
N ARG A 70 6.96 5.04 25.68
CA ARG A 70 7.19 6.02 26.76
C ARG A 70 6.51 5.68 28.08
N ARG A 71 5.83 4.53 28.19
CA ARG A 71 5.02 4.16 29.34
C ARG A 71 5.60 2.99 30.12
#